data_AF-A0A5U0RZ62-F1
#
_entry.id   AF-A0A5U0RZ62-F1
#
_cell.length_a   1.000
_cell.length_b   1.000
_cell.length_c   1.000
_cell.angle_alpha   90.00
_cell.angle_beta   90.00
_cell.angle_gamma   90.00
#
_symmetry.space_group_name_H-M   'P 1'
#
loop_
_entity.id
_entity.type
_entity.pdbx_description
1 polymer ?
#
loop_
_entity_poly.entity_id
_entity_poly.type
_entity_poly.pdbx_seq_one_letter_code
_entity_poly.pdbx_strand_id
1 'polypeptide(L)'
;LNFHVDVVFYGISNEYLFNFLEKCFNKKFIIIGDDPELNKCPCCSYLTLPERGQYDVCPICQWEDDGRSEDSIETYSTVNHSSLKDYRLLKLGKLSKEDIFYRKG
;
A
#
# COMPACT_ATOMS: atom_id res chain seq x y z
N LEU A 1 18.85 -30.21 -2.70
CA LEU A 1 17.42 -29.85 -2.59
C LEU A 1 17.29 -28.40 -2.98
N ASN A 2 16.82 -28.10 -4.20
CA ASN A 2 16.50 -26.74 -4.61
C ASN A 2 15.08 -26.44 -4.11
N PHE A 3 14.98 -25.79 -2.95
CA PHE A 3 13.73 -25.19 -2.53
C PHE A 3 13.53 -23.92 -3.36
N HIS A 4 12.61 -23.98 -4.30
CA HIS A 4 12.12 -22.81 -5.01
C HIS A 4 10.85 -22.35 -4.29
N VAL A 5 10.83 -21.09 -3.85
CA VAL A 5 9.66 -20.45 -3.28
C VAL A 5 9.37 -19.23 -4.14
N ASP A 6 8.20 -19.23 -4.76
CA ASP A 6 7.68 -18.06 -5.46
C ASP A 6 6.95 -17.18 -4.44
N VAL A 7 7.45 -15.95 -4.25
CA VAL A 7 6.77 -14.90 -3.49
C VAL A 7 6.55 -13.74 -4.43
N VAL A 8 5.29 -13.39 -4.70
CA VAL A 8 4.94 -12.20 -5.46
C VAL A 8 4.79 -11.05 -4.49
N PHE A 9 5.74 -10.11 -4.53
CA PHE A 9 5.62 -8.84 -3.82
C PHE A 9 5.03 -7.80 -4.77
N TYR A 10 3.80 -7.36 -4.52
CA TYR A 10 3.18 -6.30 -5.32
C TYR A 10 3.39 -4.94 -4.67
N GLY A 11 3.90 -3.97 -5.45
CA GLY A 11 3.96 -2.56 -5.05
C GLY A 11 4.89 -2.20 -3.88
N ILE A 12 5.82 -3.08 -3.51
CA ILE A 12 6.80 -2.80 -2.45
C ILE A 12 7.96 -1.95 -2.98
N SER A 13 8.58 -1.13 -2.12
CA SER A 13 9.78 -0.39 -2.52
C SER A 13 11.01 -1.28 -2.58
N ASN A 14 11.96 -0.91 -3.42
CA ASN A 14 13.28 -1.54 -3.49
C ASN A 14 14.03 -1.44 -2.15
N GLU A 15 13.85 -0.35 -1.40
CA GLU A 15 14.42 -0.18 -0.06
C GLU A 15 13.88 -1.23 0.91
N TYR A 16 12.56 -1.42 0.95
CA TYR A 16 11.96 -2.46 1.79
C TYR A 16 12.42 -3.85 1.37
N LEU A 17 12.41 -4.14 0.07
CA LEU A 17 12.86 -5.43 -0.47
C LEU A 17 14.31 -5.73 -0.05
N PHE A 18 15.21 -4.75 -0.18
CA PHE A 18 16.58 -4.86 0.27
C PHE A 18 16.68 -5.19 1.77
N ASN A 19 16.01 -4.41 2.61
CA ASN A 19 16.05 -4.58 4.07
C ASN A 19 15.46 -5.93 4.51
N PHE A 20 14.37 -6.36 3.87
CA PHE A 20 13.74 -7.66 4.11
C PHE A 20 14.70 -8.81 3.77
N LEU A 21 15.29 -8.80 2.57
CA LEU A 21 16.22 -9.83 2.13
C LEU A 21 17.49 -9.87 2.98
N GLU A 22 18.04 -8.69 3.34
CA GLU A 22 19.21 -8.63 4.21
C GLU A 22 18.92 -9.25 5.58
N LYS A 23 17.76 -8.94 6.17
CA LYS A 23 17.34 -9.52 7.46
C LYS A 23 17.10 -11.02 7.37
N CYS A 24 16.49 -11.52 6.30
CA CYS A 24 16.17 -12.94 6.13
C CYS A 24 17.41 -13.81 5.91
N PHE A 25 18.38 -13.32 5.15
CA PHE A 25 19.53 -14.13 4.72
C PHE A 25 20.86 -13.74 5.39
N ASN A 26 20.87 -12.64 6.15
CA ASN A 26 22.07 -12.05 6.74
C ASN A 26 23.17 -11.83 5.68
N LYS A 27 22.77 -11.30 4.51
CA LYS A 27 23.62 -11.04 3.35
C LYS A 27 23.20 -9.74 2.66
N LYS A 28 24.14 -9.05 2.04
CA LYS A 28 23.85 -7.89 1.20
C LYS A 28 23.34 -8.34 -0.18
N PHE A 29 22.32 -7.66 -0.68
CA PHE A 29 21.75 -7.86 -2.01
C PHE A 29 21.87 -6.58 -2.83
N ILE A 30 21.84 -6.72 -4.16
CA ILE A 30 21.67 -5.59 -5.08
C ILE A 30 20.31 -5.77 -5.74
N ILE A 31 19.45 -4.77 -5.60
CA ILE A 31 18.14 -4.74 -6.28
C ILE A 31 18.31 -4.00 -7.59
N ILE A 32 17.83 -4.59 -8.69
CA ILE A 32 17.93 -4.04 -10.04
C ILE A 32 16.51 -3.80 -10.55
N GLY A 33 16.27 -2.62 -11.13
CA GLY A 33 14.96 -2.18 -11.61
C GLY A 33 14.45 -0.98 -10.80
N ASP A 34 13.50 -0.25 -11.37
CA ASP A 34 12.88 0.91 -10.73
C ASP A 34 11.73 0.47 -9.79
N ASP A 35 11.41 1.32 -8.81
CA ASP A 35 10.17 1.16 -8.04
C ASP A 35 8.96 1.23 -8.99
N PRO A 36 7.90 0.44 -8.75
CA PRO A 36 6.68 0.55 -9.54
C PRO A 36 6.07 1.95 -9.37
N GLU A 37 5.64 2.53 -10.49
CA GLU A 37 4.85 3.77 -10.45
C GLU A 37 3.47 3.45 -9.92
N LEU A 38 3.15 4.01 -8.74
CA LEU A 38 1.90 3.78 -8.04
C LEU A 38 1.27 5.11 -7.65
N ASN A 39 -0.05 5.09 -7.63
CA ASN A 39 -0.90 6.18 -7.23
C ASN A 39 -1.20 6.14 -5.72
N LYS A 40 -1.36 7.34 -5.18
CA LYS A 40 -1.67 7.57 -3.77
C LYS A 40 -3.10 7.15 -3.45
N CYS A 41 -3.28 6.30 -2.44
CA CYS A 41 -4.59 5.99 -1.89
C CYS A 41 -5.22 7.24 -1.25
N PRO A 42 -6.47 7.61 -1.60
CA PRO A 42 -7.10 8.81 -1.06
C PRO A 42 -7.38 8.70 0.45
N CYS A 43 -7.44 7.50 1.01
CA CYS A 43 -7.66 7.31 2.44
C CYS A 43 -6.37 7.44 3.26
N CYS A 44 -5.37 6.62 2.97
CA CYS A 44 -4.17 6.51 3.80
C CYS A 44 -2.92 7.17 3.22
N SER A 45 -2.98 7.75 2.02
CA SER A 45 -1.87 8.48 1.39
C SER A 45 -0.61 7.65 1.09
N TYR A 46 -0.70 6.32 1.09
CA TYR A 46 0.39 5.46 0.61
C TYR A 46 0.24 5.16 -0.88
N LEU A 47 1.37 5.04 -1.57
CA LEU A 47 1.45 4.68 -2.98
C LEU A 47 1.18 3.19 -3.11
N THR A 48 -0.05 2.85 -3.49
CA THR A 48 -0.56 1.46 -3.44
C THR A 48 -1.46 1.10 -4.61
N LEU A 49 -1.95 2.09 -5.34
CA LEU A 49 -2.93 1.89 -6.40
C LEU A 49 -2.21 1.88 -7.76
N PRO A 50 -2.35 0.85 -8.60
CA PRO A 50 -1.76 0.85 -9.93
C PRO A 50 -2.31 2.01 -10.77
N GLU A 51 -3.61 2.24 -10.69
CA GLU A 51 -4.33 3.31 -11.36
C GLU A 51 -5.39 3.91 -10.42
N ARG A 52 -5.79 5.17 -10.65
CA ARG A 52 -6.87 5.81 -9.88
C ARG A 52 -8.24 5.53 -10.50
N GLY A 53 -9.23 5.30 -9.65
CA GLY A 53 -10.63 5.13 -10.02
C GLY A 53 -10.97 3.77 -10.64
N GLN A 54 -10.08 2.78 -10.51
CA GLN A 54 -10.26 1.43 -11.05
C GLN A 54 -10.77 0.42 -10.00
N TYR A 55 -11.32 0.89 -8.87
CA TYR A 55 -11.84 0.04 -7.80
C TYR A 55 -10.82 -0.90 -7.16
N ASP A 56 -9.52 -0.60 -7.30
CA ASP A 56 -8.47 -1.30 -6.58
C ASP A 56 -8.58 -1.05 -5.07
N VAL A 57 -8.39 -2.10 -4.28
CA VAL A 57 -8.43 -2.03 -2.82
C VAL A 57 -7.03 -1.77 -2.28
N CYS A 58 -6.87 -0.67 -1.53
CA CYS A 58 -5.60 -0.35 -0.88
C CYS A 58 -5.22 -1.44 0.14
N PRO A 59 -4.08 -2.15 -0.02
CA PRO A 59 -3.70 -3.25 0.86
C PRO A 59 -3.41 -2.81 2.31
N ILE A 60 -3.16 -1.52 2.54
CA ILE A 60 -2.86 -0.98 3.87
C ILE A 60 -4.13 -0.66 4.64
N CYS A 61 -5.00 0.19 4.09
CA CYS A 61 -6.18 0.66 4.81
C CYS A 61 -7.49 0.00 4.36
N GLN A 62 -7.45 -0.84 3.33
CA GLN A 62 -8.61 -1.56 2.77
C GLN A 62 -9.69 -0.63 2.18
N TRP A 63 -9.32 0.60 1.81
CA TRP A 63 -10.21 1.50 1.08
C TRP A 63 -10.20 1.13 -0.41
N GLU A 64 -11.38 0.91 -0.99
CA GLU A 64 -11.60 0.67 -2.41
C GLU A 64 -11.65 2.01 -3.17
N ASP A 65 -10.80 2.17 -4.18
CA ASP A 65 -10.67 3.43 -4.91
C ASP A 65 -11.79 3.64 -5.94
N ASP A 66 -12.89 4.20 -5.47
CA ASP A 66 -14.04 4.62 -6.29
C ASP A 66 -13.82 5.96 -7.04
N GLY A 67 -12.57 6.39 -7.21
CA GLY A 67 -12.18 7.55 -8.00
C GLY A 67 -12.32 8.91 -7.30
N ARG A 68 -12.75 8.93 -6.03
CA ARG A 68 -12.85 10.18 -5.27
C ARG A 68 -11.50 10.83 -4.98
N SER A 69 -11.46 12.15 -4.87
CA SER A 69 -10.28 12.85 -4.35
C SER A 69 -10.26 12.87 -2.82
N GLU A 70 -9.11 13.28 -2.26
CA GLU A 70 -8.95 13.53 -0.82
C GLU A 70 -9.83 14.69 -0.32
N ASP A 71 -10.23 15.60 -1.21
CA ASP A 71 -11.08 16.76 -0.89
C ASP A 71 -12.53 16.34 -0.62
N SER A 72 -12.95 15.19 -1.12
CA SER A 72 -14.27 14.59 -0.86
C SER A 72 -14.34 13.91 0.52
N ILE A 73 -13.72 14.53 1.54
CA ILE A 73 -13.43 13.90 2.83
C ILE A 73 -14.69 13.49 3.61
N GLU A 74 -15.75 14.30 3.52
CA GLU A 74 -17.03 14.05 4.21
C GLU A 74 -18.05 13.35 3.31
N THR A 75 -17.81 13.25 2.01
CA THR A 75 -18.73 12.61 1.07
C THR A 75 -18.79 11.11 1.32
N TYR A 76 -20.00 10.58 1.46
CA TYR A 76 -20.21 9.16 1.70
C TYR A 76 -19.78 8.32 0.48
N SER A 77 -19.03 7.24 0.73
CA SER A 77 -18.77 6.17 -0.24
C SER A 77 -19.77 5.07 -0.06
N THR A 78 -20.48 4.75 -1.14
CA THR A 78 -21.37 3.59 -1.18
C THR A 78 -20.57 2.30 -1.10
N VAL A 79 -19.47 2.16 -1.84
CA VAL A 79 -18.66 0.93 -1.87
C VAL A 79 -17.85 0.72 -0.59
N ASN A 80 -17.35 1.80 0.04
CA ASN A 80 -16.64 1.70 1.33
C ASN A 80 -17.56 1.83 2.54
N HIS A 81 -18.86 2.04 2.32
CA HIS A 81 -19.88 2.27 3.33
C HIS A 81 -19.52 3.34 4.39
N SER A 82 -18.74 4.36 4.02
CA SER A 82 -18.22 5.36 4.94
C SER A 82 -17.75 6.63 4.21
N SER A 83 -17.55 7.73 4.95
CA SER A 83 -16.79 8.88 4.46
C SER A 83 -15.29 8.62 4.67
N LEU A 84 -14.41 9.33 3.95
CA LEU A 84 -12.96 9.22 4.21
C LEU A 84 -12.66 9.66 5.66
N LYS A 85 -13.33 10.70 6.16
CA LYS A 85 -13.19 11.18 7.54
C LYS A 85 -13.44 10.07 8.57
N ASP A 86 -14.61 9.45 8.50
CA ASP A 86 -15.04 8.45 9.48
C ASP A 86 -14.23 7.16 9.34
N TYR A 87 -13.98 6.73 8.11
CA TYR A 87 -13.19 5.54 7.84
C TYR A 87 -11.76 5.70 8.38
N ARG A 88 -11.13 6.87 8.19
CA ARG A 88 -9.80 7.16 8.72
C ARG A 88 -9.76 7.03 10.24
N LEU A 89 -10.76 7.56 10.95
CA LEU A 89 -10.87 7.45 12.41
C LEU A 89 -10.98 5.99 12.86
N LEU A 90 -11.76 5.18 12.14
CA LEU A 90 -11.98 3.77 12.49
C LEU A 90 -10.77 2.87 12.20
N LYS A 91 -10.04 3.15 11.10
CA LYS A 91 -9.05 2.22 10.54
C LYS A 91 -7.60 2.66 10.73
N LEU A 92 -7.29 3.95 10.57
CA LEU A 92 -5.88 4.40 10.59
C LEU A 92 -5.27 4.35 11.99
N GLY A 93 -6.05 4.57 13.05
CA GLY A 93 -5.56 4.50 14.43
C GLY A 93 -5.07 3.10 14.85
N LYS A 94 -5.38 2.06 14.06
CA LYS A 94 -5.01 0.66 14.34
C LYS A 94 -3.83 0.16 13.49
N LEU A 95 -3.33 0.98 12.57
CA LEU A 95 -2.23 0.56 11.70
C LEU A 95 -0.90 0.65 12.47
N SER A 96 -0.21 -0.49 12.59
CA SER A 96 1.21 -0.50 12.96
C SER A 96 2.02 0.02 11.78
N LYS A 97 2.87 1.02 12.02
CA LYS A 97 3.73 1.58 10.97
C LYS A 97 4.87 0.64 10.60
N GLU A 98 5.27 -0.21 11.54
CA GLU A 98 6.34 -1.18 11.42
C GLU A 98 6.02 -2.25 10.36
N ASP A 99 4.73 -2.50 10.12
CA ASP A 99 4.24 -3.46 9.12
C ASP A 99 3.92 -2.82 7.76
N ILE A 100 4.17 -1.51 7.58
CA ILE A 100 3.91 -0.81 6.32
C ILE A 100 5.19 -0.65 5.51
N PHE A 101 5.22 -1.34 4.39
CA PHE A 101 6.35 -1.41 3.47
C PHE A 101 6.15 -0.63 2.15
N TYR A 102 4.99 -0.01 2.00
CA TYR A 102 4.70 0.89 0.90
C TYR A 102 5.24 2.28 1.19
N ARG A 103 5.68 2.97 0.14
CA ARG A 103 6.09 4.37 0.24
C ARG A 103 4.88 5.26 0.52
N LYS A 104 5.08 6.24 1.39
CA LYS A 104 4.14 7.34 1.56
C LYS A 104 4.26 8.29 0.37
N GLY A 105 3.12 8.67 -0.22
CA GLY A 105 3.03 9.70 -1.25
C GLY A 105 2.82 11.09 -0.70
#